data_AF-A0AAD7HW24-F1
#
_entry.id   AF-A0AAD7HW24-F1
#
_cell.length_a   1.000
_cell.length_b   1.000
_cell.length_c   1.000
_cell.angle_alpha   90.00
_cell.angle_beta   90.00
_cell.angle_gamma   90.00
#
_symmetry.space_group_name_H-M   'P 1'
#
loop_
_entity.id
_entity.type
_entity.pdbx_description
1 polymer ?
#
loop_
_entity_poly.entity_id
_entity_poly.type
_entity_poly.pdbx_seq_one_letter_code
_entity_poly.pdbx_strand_id
1 'polypeptide(L)'
;MISKACFTPHRRLPSKTQCLDKYLQSELARCRGPPNREKPWEPFRTQLDFEVSEFAQENMLNRKATDKLISLIRRCAVNLDNFTIQNYSDMNKQWEGASKKCTKFQRYDVAVKYKGVDQIFEMHAQPLWDWTLDLIQDPRLASFFIWDAQRNYKYNGVRFIHFYTEPWTADTYWETQVYNPDAKLCPYIIYVDKSKLSSFGTEKVYPIIARLANIVVGIRNGNEWGGGQVVGSLPVVKDDTAESSKPGYVDFTNTTDTSISASPYVGQIHMGSR
;
A
#
# COMPACT_ATOMS: atom_id res chain seq x y z
N MET A 1 -12.16 -14.31 -67.80
CA MET A 1 -11.45 -13.03 -67.56
C MET A 1 -10.14 -13.34 -66.80
N ILE A 2 -9.00 -12.73 -67.14
CA ILE A 2 -7.69 -13.05 -66.53
C ILE A 2 -7.36 -12.00 -65.47
N SER A 3 -6.89 -12.43 -64.30
CA SER A 3 -6.43 -11.57 -63.20
C SER A 3 -4.90 -11.59 -63.08
N LYS A 4 -4.30 -10.43 -62.84
CA LYS A 4 -2.85 -10.30 -62.65
C LYS A 4 -2.58 -9.55 -61.36
N ALA A 5 -1.91 -10.21 -60.43
CA ALA A 5 -1.46 -9.60 -59.18
C ALA A 5 0.00 -9.18 -59.30
N CYS A 6 0.27 -7.88 -59.12
CA CYS A 6 1.61 -7.31 -59.08
C CYS A 6 1.95 -6.93 -57.63
N PHE A 7 3.16 -7.28 -57.19
CA PHE A 7 3.64 -6.98 -55.84
C PHE A 7 4.60 -5.79 -55.86
N THR A 8 4.77 -5.15 -54.70
CA THR A 8 5.65 -3.98 -54.58
C THR A 8 7.10 -4.34 -54.94
N PRO A 9 7.87 -3.41 -55.54
CA PRO A 9 9.22 -3.69 -56.03
C PRO A 9 10.17 -4.23 -54.95
N HIS A 10 9.91 -3.88 -53.69
CA HIS A 10 10.75 -4.26 -52.54
C HIS A 10 10.54 -5.71 -52.10
N ARG A 11 9.38 -6.32 -52.38
CA ARG A 11 9.07 -7.68 -51.91
C ARG A 11 9.71 -8.79 -52.74
N ARG A 12 10.35 -8.49 -53.90
CA ARG A 12 10.96 -9.47 -54.82
C ARG A 12 10.08 -10.70 -55.11
N LEU A 13 8.76 -10.56 -55.05
CA LEU A 13 7.82 -11.64 -55.36
C LEU A 13 7.48 -11.59 -56.85
N PRO A 14 7.54 -12.74 -57.56
CA PRO A 14 7.20 -12.78 -58.98
C PRO A 14 5.71 -12.45 -59.17
N SER A 15 5.40 -11.69 -60.22
CA SER A 15 4.01 -11.41 -60.60
C SER A 15 3.27 -12.71 -60.88
N LYS A 16 2.08 -12.85 -60.32
CA LYS A 16 1.25 -14.04 -60.49
C LYS A 16 0.07 -13.72 -61.39
N THR A 17 -0.04 -14.43 -62.51
CA THR A 17 -1.18 -14.34 -63.43
C THR A 17 -2.01 -15.60 -63.28
N GLN A 18 -3.31 -15.44 -63.00
CA GLN A 18 -4.23 -16.57 -62.86
C GLN A 18 -5.64 -16.20 -63.33
N CYS A 19 -6.47 -17.20 -63.63
CA CYS A 19 -7.87 -16.98 -64.00
C CYS A 19 -8.61 -16.21 -62.88
N LEU A 20 -9.46 -15.24 -63.24
CA LEU A 20 -10.20 -14.40 -62.28
C LEU A 20 -11.04 -15.25 -61.32
N ASP A 21 -11.71 -16.30 -61.80
CA ASP A 21 -12.51 -17.17 -60.95
C ASP A 21 -11.65 -17.91 -59.91
N LYS A 22 -10.47 -18.39 -60.33
CA LYS A 22 -9.50 -19.00 -59.41
C LYS A 22 -8.94 -18.00 -58.41
N TYR A 23 -8.77 -16.74 -58.83
CA TYR A 23 -8.35 -15.65 -57.93
C TYR A 23 -9.40 -15.34 -56.89
N LEU A 24 -10.64 -15.12 -57.30
CA LEU A 24 -11.74 -14.87 -56.39
C LEU A 24 -11.96 -16.06 -55.45
N GLN A 25 -11.88 -17.30 -55.94
CA GLN A 25 -11.92 -18.49 -55.07
C GLN A 25 -10.75 -18.54 -54.07
N SER A 26 -9.54 -18.17 -54.48
CA SER A 26 -8.37 -18.14 -53.59
C SER A 26 -8.44 -17.03 -52.54
N GLU A 27 -8.96 -15.85 -52.91
CA GLU A 27 -9.15 -14.74 -51.97
C GLU A 27 -10.30 -15.04 -51.01
N LEU A 28 -11.41 -15.61 -51.49
CA LEU A 28 -12.48 -16.12 -50.64
C LEU A 28 -12.00 -17.23 -49.69
N ALA A 29 -11.06 -18.07 -50.13
CA ALA A 29 -10.43 -19.08 -49.26
C ALA A 29 -9.48 -18.46 -48.22
N ARG A 30 -8.79 -17.35 -48.53
CA ARG A 30 -7.97 -16.60 -47.56
C ARG A 30 -8.82 -15.85 -46.52
N CYS A 31 -10.05 -15.45 -46.89
CA CYS A 31 -11.03 -14.89 -45.96
C CYS A 31 -11.63 -15.94 -45.01
N ARG A 32 -11.45 -17.25 -45.28
CA ARG A 32 -11.74 -18.28 -44.29
C ARG A 32 -10.61 -18.23 -43.27
N GLY A 33 -10.91 -17.69 -42.09
CA GLY A 33 -10.00 -17.73 -40.95
C GLY A 33 -9.53 -19.15 -40.63
N PRO A 34 -8.62 -19.33 -39.65
CA PRO A 34 -8.27 -20.67 -39.18
C PRO A 34 -9.55 -21.49 -38.92
N PRO A 35 -9.52 -22.83 -39.13
CA PRO A 35 -10.68 -23.68 -38.92
C PRO A 35 -11.30 -23.32 -37.59
N ASN A 36 -12.62 -23.09 -37.60
CA ASN A 36 -13.39 -22.67 -36.44
C ASN A 36 -13.07 -23.65 -35.32
N ARG A 37 -12.15 -23.31 -34.41
CA ARG A 37 -11.87 -24.14 -33.25
C ARG A 37 -13.18 -24.11 -32.49
N GLU A 38 -13.84 -25.27 -32.38
CA GLU A 38 -15.15 -25.37 -31.73
C GLU A 38 -15.15 -24.70 -30.34
N LYS A 39 -13.96 -24.61 -29.72
CA LYS A 39 -13.69 -23.90 -28.47
C LYS A 39 -12.46 -22.99 -28.62
N PRO A 40 -12.62 -21.68 -28.86
CA PRO A 40 -11.51 -20.73 -28.99
C PRO A 40 -10.55 -20.70 -27.79
N TRP A 41 -11.04 -21.11 -26.62
CA TRP A 41 -10.31 -21.13 -25.34
C TRP A 41 -9.45 -22.39 -25.11
N GLU A 42 -9.33 -23.33 -26.05
CA GLU A 42 -8.35 -24.42 -25.90
C GLU A 42 -6.90 -23.87 -25.87
N PRO A 43 -6.00 -24.37 -25.00
CA PRO A 43 -6.06 -25.64 -24.26
C PRO A 43 -6.71 -25.57 -22.87
N PHE A 44 -7.35 -24.46 -22.49
CA PHE A 44 -8.01 -24.33 -21.20
C PHE A 44 -9.25 -25.23 -21.14
N ARG A 45 -9.48 -25.84 -19.97
CA ARG A 45 -10.58 -26.81 -19.77
C ARG A 45 -11.95 -26.14 -19.84
N THR A 46 -12.03 -24.89 -19.41
CA THR A 46 -13.25 -24.07 -19.44
C THR A 46 -12.95 -22.69 -20.01
N GLN A 47 -13.97 -22.02 -20.54
CA GLN A 47 -13.86 -20.63 -20.97
C GLN A 47 -13.51 -19.70 -19.80
N LEU A 48 -14.05 -19.96 -18.61
CA LEU A 48 -13.73 -19.18 -17.40
C LEU A 48 -12.24 -19.29 -17.03
N ASP A 49 -11.63 -20.49 -17.15
CA ASP A 49 -10.19 -20.65 -16.89
C ASP A 49 -9.35 -19.80 -17.86
N PHE A 50 -9.77 -19.69 -19.12
CA PHE A 50 -9.14 -18.83 -20.13
C PHE A 50 -9.31 -17.35 -19.76
N GLU A 51 -10.53 -16.88 -19.52
CA GLU A 51 -10.83 -15.47 -19.20
C GLU A 51 -10.12 -15.00 -17.92
N VAL A 52 -10.07 -15.83 -16.88
CA VAL A 52 -9.35 -15.52 -15.65
C VAL A 52 -7.83 -15.46 -15.89
N SER A 53 -7.31 -16.34 -16.74
CA SER A 53 -5.88 -16.35 -17.10
C SER A 53 -5.50 -15.14 -17.96
N GLU A 54 -6.35 -14.77 -18.91
CA GLU A 54 -6.21 -13.56 -19.73
C GLU A 54 -6.25 -12.31 -18.84
N PHE A 55 -7.24 -12.20 -17.94
CA PHE A 55 -7.32 -11.11 -16.97
C PHE A 55 -6.04 -11.00 -16.11
N ALA A 56 -5.51 -12.12 -15.64
CA ALA A 56 -4.27 -12.13 -14.85
C ALA A 56 -3.07 -11.64 -15.67
N GLN A 57 -3.00 -12.02 -16.94
CA GLN A 57 -1.93 -11.60 -17.85
C GLN A 57 -2.03 -10.11 -18.22
N GLU A 58 -3.23 -9.64 -18.57
CA GLU A 58 -3.50 -8.24 -18.92
C GLU A 58 -3.18 -7.29 -17.76
N ASN A 59 -3.46 -7.72 -16.52
CA ASN A 59 -3.20 -6.94 -15.31
C ASN A 59 -1.81 -7.23 -14.70
N MET A 60 -0.96 -7.99 -15.39
CA MET A 60 0.39 -8.36 -14.95
C MET A 60 0.45 -8.89 -13.51
N LEU A 61 -0.55 -9.70 -13.13
CA LEU A 61 -0.60 -10.27 -11.79
C LEU A 61 0.61 -11.18 -11.58
N ASN A 62 1.37 -10.91 -10.53
CA ASN A 62 2.49 -11.77 -10.15
C ASN A 62 1.97 -13.11 -9.61
N ARG A 63 2.85 -14.10 -9.51
CA ARG A 63 2.52 -15.45 -9.02
C ARG A 63 1.69 -15.44 -7.72
N LYS A 64 2.09 -14.64 -6.73
CA LYS A 64 1.39 -14.57 -5.43
C LYS A 64 -0.03 -14.02 -5.58
N ALA A 65 -0.23 -12.99 -6.40
CA ALA A 65 -1.53 -12.42 -6.70
C ALA A 65 -2.41 -13.41 -7.48
N THR A 66 -1.85 -14.08 -8.49
CA THR A 66 -2.54 -15.09 -9.29
C THR A 66 -2.98 -16.29 -8.44
N ASP A 67 -2.10 -16.83 -7.60
CA ASP A 67 -2.43 -17.92 -6.67
C ASP A 67 -3.56 -17.51 -5.71
N LYS A 68 -3.57 -16.25 -5.24
CA LYS A 68 -4.62 -15.72 -4.38
C LYS A 68 -5.96 -15.57 -5.10
N LEU A 69 -5.95 -15.08 -6.34
CA LEU A 69 -7.16 -14.97 -7.17
C LEU A 69 -7.80 -16.35 -7.40
N ILE A 70 -6.99 -17.34 -7.80
CA ILE A 70 -7.45 -18.73 -7.99
C ILE A 70 -8.03 -19.29 -6.68
N SER A 71 -7.37 -19.05 -5.55
CA SER A 71 -7.84 -19.47 -4.23
C SER A 71 -9.21 -18.87 -3.87
N LEU A 72 -9.43 -17.58 -4.14
CA LEU A 72 -10.71 -16.91 -3.90
C LEU A 72 -11.84 -17.46 -4.80
N ILE A 73 -11.57 -17.67 -6.09
CA ILE A 73 -12.54 -18.23 -7.04
C ILE A 73 -12.94 -19.65 -6.62
N ARG A 74 -11.95 -20.49 -6.26
CA ARG A 74 -12.23 -21.86 -5.78
C ARG A 74 -13.05 -21.87 -4.50
N ARG A 75 -12.81 -20.94 -3.58
CA ARG A 75 -13.58 -20.84 -2.32
C ARG A 75 -15.06 -20.55 -2.60
N CYS A 76 -15.35 -19.68 -3.56
CA CYS A 76 -16.71 -19.39 -4.00
C CYS A 76 -17.33 -20.61 -4.73
N ALA A 77 -16.57 -21.25 -5.63
CA ALA A 77 -17.05 -22.38 -6.43
C ALA A 77 -17.42 -23.62 -5.59
N VAL A 78 -16.79 -23.80 -4.42
CA VAL A 78 -17.06 -24.91 -3.49
C VAL A 78 -18.14 -24.53 -2.44
N ASN A 79 -18.81 -23.38 -2.59
CA ASN A 79 -19.82 -22.85 -1.64
C ASN A 79 -19.32 -22.76 -0.19
N LEU A 80 -18.02 -22.53 0.02
CA LEU A 80 -17.50 -22.29 1.37
C LEU A 80 -17.91 -20.90 1.87
N ASP A 81 -17.96 -19.93 0.95
CA ASP A 81 -18.35 -18.54 1.21
C ASP A 81 -19.03 -17.94 -0.03
N ASN A 82 -20.11 -17.18 0.15
CA ASN A 82 -20.76 -16.44 -0.93
C ASN A 82 -20.06 -15.09 -1.17
N PHE A 83 -19.66 -14.82 -2.42
CA PHE A 83 -19.21 -13.49 -2.83
C PHE A 83 -20.41 -12.63 -3.21
N THR A 84 -20.67 -11.57 -2.45
CA THR A 84 -21.91 -10.77 -2.55
C THR A 84 -21.74 -9.44 -3.27
N ILE A 85 -20.50 -9.00 -3.52
CA ILE A 85 -20.22 -7.75 -4.23
C ILE A 85 -20.50 -7.97 -5.72
N GLN A 86 -21.49 -7.26 -6.26
CA GLN A 86 -21.95 -7.50 -7.64
C GLN A 86 -21.17 -6.72 -8.69
N ASN A 87 -20.63 -5.55 -8.32
CA ASN A 87 -19.97 -4.64 -9.25
C ASN A 87 -19.04 -3.67 -8.50
N TYR A 88 -18.33 -2.84 -9.27
CA TYR A 88 -17.41 -1.84 -8.75
C TYR A 88 -18.08 -0.78 -7.85
N SER A 89 -19.31 -0.35 -8.17
CA SER A 89 -20.04 0.62 -7.35
C SER A 89 -20.35 0.05 -5.97
N ASP A 90 -20.79 -1.19 -5.89
CA ASP A 90 -21.06 -1.86 -4.63
C ASP A 90 -19.79 -2.07 -3.82
N MET A 91 -18.68 -2.42 -4.48
CA MET A 91 -17.35 -2.51 -3.83
C MET A 91 -16.96 -1.17 -3.19
N ASN A 92 -17.09 -0.07 -3.94
CA ASN A 92 -16.78 1.27 -3.42
C ASN A 92 -17.67 1.67 -2.26
N LYS A 93 -18.97 1.37 -2.31
CA LYS A 93 -19.89 1.60 -1.18
C LYS A 93 -19.46 0.82 0.06
N GLN A 94 -19.02 -0.43 -0.10
CA GLN A 94 -18.52 -1.23 1.02
C GLN A 94 -17.22 -0.64 1.58
N TRP A 95 -16.29 -0.21 0.73
CA TRP A 95 -15.08 0.48 1.17
C TRP A 95 -15.36 1.81 1.87
N GLU A 96 -16.34 2.60 1.39
CA GLU A 96 -16.77 3.83 2.04
C GLU A 96 -17.46 3.55 3.39
N GLY A 97 -18.24 2.47 3.48
CA GLY A 97 -18.80 1.99 4.74
C GLY A 97 -17.72 1.56 5.73
N ALA A 98 -16.67 0.88 5.25
CA ALA A 98 -15.54 0.46 6.06
C ALA A 98 -14.68 1.66 6.51
N SER A 99 -14.46 2.66 5.64
CA SER A 99 -13.66 3.84 5.98
C SER A 99 -14.32 4.68 7.08
N LYS A 100 -15.65 4.66 7.19
CA LYS A 100 -16.39 5.30 8.29
C LYS A 100 -16.14 4.66 9.67
N LYS A 101 -15.59 3.44 9.71
CA LYS A 101 -15.22 2.74 10.95
C LYS A 101 -13.79 3.00 11.40
N CYS A 102 -13.01 3.75 10.62
CA CYS A 102 -11.63 4.07 10.92
C CYS A 102 -11.45 5.59 11.00
N THR A 103 -10.42 6.02 11.73
CA THR A 103 -10.00 7.41 11.80
C THR A 103 -9.71 7.95 10.39
N LYS A 104 -10.28 9.10 10.07
CA LYS A 104 -10.10 9.72 8.76
C LYS A 104 -8.78 10.48 8.70
N PHE A 105 -8.18 10.48 7.52
CA PHE A 105 -7.12 11.43 7.20
C PHE A 105 -7.71 12.84 7.15
N GLN A 106 -6.95 13.77 7.71
CA GLN A 106 -7.21 15.20 7.72
C GLN A 106 -6.08 15.91 6.99
N ARG A 107 -6.42 17.04 6.36
CA ARG A 107 -5.45 17.89 5.69
C ARG A 107 -4.86 18.88 6.67
N TYR A 108 -3.53 19.01 6.62
CA TYR A 108 -2.74 19.96 7.39
C TYR A 108 -1.82 20.72 6.45
N ASP A 109 -1.76 22.03 6.61
CA ASP A 109 -0.84 22.89 5.85
C ASP A 109 0.36 23.21 6.74
N VAL A 110 1.56 22.85 6.29
CA VAL A 110 2.81 23.15 7.01
C VAL A 110 3.56 24.25 6.26
N ALA A 111 3.72 25.40 6.91
CA ALA A 111 4.50 26.51 6.38
C ALA A 111 5.97 26.39 6.79
N VAL A 112 6.87 26.36 5.82
CA VAL A 112 8.32 26.34 6.04
C VAL A 112 8.94 27.54 5.32
N LYS A 113 9.72 28.33 6.04
CA LYS A 113 10.39 29.51 5.48
C LYS A 113 11.55 29.11 4.57
N TYR A 114 11.54 29.60 3.34
CA TYR A 114 12.69 29.55 2.44
C TYR A 114 12.97 30.93 1.85
N LYS A 115 14.21 31.43 2.00
CA LYS A 115 14.61 32.76 1.51
C LYS A 115 13.65 33.90 1.92
N GLY A 116 13.09 33.81 3.12
CA GLY A 116 12.15 34.80 3.65
C GLY A 116 10.71 34.69 3.13
N VAL A 117 10.40 33.69 2.30
CA VAL A 117 9.05 33.38 1.81
C VAL A 117 8.55 32.11 2.47
N ASP A 118 7.30 32.11 2.93
CA ASP A 118 6.65 30.91 3.45
C ASP A 118 6.29 29.98 2.29
N GLN A 119 6.85 28.78 2.29
CA GLN A 119 6.47 27.69 1.41
C GLN A 119 5.46 26.82 2.14
N ILE A 120 4.26 26.67 1.58
CA ILE A 120 3.18 25.89 2.19
C ILE A 120 3.16 24.50 1.56
N PHE A 121 3.22 23.48 2.41
CA PHE A 121 3.14 22.09 2.01
C PHE A 121 1.87 21.45 2.55
N GLU A 122 1.10 20.85 1.65
CA GLU A 122 -0.08 20.08 2.02
C GLU A 122 0.35 18.69 2.55
N MET A 123 -0.12 18.34 3.74
CA MET A 123 0.10 17.06 4.39
C MET A 123 -1.24 16.42 4.75
N HIS A 124 -1.39 15.13 4.49
CA HIS A 124 -2.53 14.35 4.96
C HIS A 124 -2.08 13.46 6.11
N ALA A 125 -2.75 13.53 7.26
CA ALA A 125 -2.46 12.70 8.42
C ALA A 125 -3.71 12.35 9.23
N GLN A 126 -3.65 11.25 9.98
CA GLN A 126 -4.63 10.88 10.99
C GLN A 126 -4.23 11.46 12.34
N PRO A 127 -5.15 11.99 13.15
CA PRO A 127 -4.88 12.28 14.55
C PRO A 127 -4.41 11.00 15.25
N LEU A 128 -3.19 11.00 15.77
CA LEU A 128 -2.58 9.79 16.33
C LEU A 128 -3.38 9.21 17.50
N TRP A 129 -4.03 10.06 18.29
CA TRP A 129 -4.84 9.58 19.41
C TRP A 129 -6.11 8.87 18.94
N ASP A 130 -6.83 9.42 17.95
CA ASP A 130 -8.02 8.76 17.39
C ASP A 130 -7.65 7.44 16.73
N TRP A 131 -6.55 7.41 15.96
CA TRP A 131 -5.98 6.18 15.40
C TRP A 131 -5.61 5.16 16.48
N THR A 132 -5.08 5.62 17.62
CA THR A 132 -4.75 4.76 18.76
C THR A 132 -6.00 4.17 19.39
N LEU A 133 -7.06 4.96 19.54
CA LEU A 133 -8.34 4.49 20.05
C LEU A 133 -8.94 3.41 19.14
N ASP A 134 -8.86 3.56 17.82
CA ASP A 134 -9.30 2.52 16.87
C ASP A 134 -8.58 1.18 17.12
N LEU A 135 -7.26 1.22 17.37
CA LEU A 135 -6.47 0.01 17.64
C LEU A 135 -6.79 -0.61 19.01
N ILE A 136 -6.93 0.22 20.05
CA ILE A 136 -7.24 -0.24 21.41
C ILE A 136 -8.65 -0.85 21.47
N GLN A 137 -9.60 -0.26 20.75
CA GLN A 137 -11.00 -0.71 20.71
C GLN A 137 -11.21 -1.92 19.80
N ASP A 138 -10.22 -2.30 18.97
CA ASP A 138 -10.32 -3.48 18.12
C ASP A 138 -10.28 -4.77 18.97
N PRO A 139 -11.37 -5.55 19.02
CA PRO A 139 -11.42 -6.77 19.82
C PRO A 139 -10.38 -7.82 19.41
N ARG A 140 -9.88 -7.75 18.17
CA ARG A 140 -8.84 -8.65 17.65
C ARG A 140 -7.46 -8.31 18.20
N LEU A 141 -7.26 -7.07 18.67
CA LEU A 141 -5.99 -6.58 19.18
C LEU A 141 -5.97 -6.46 20.70
N ALA A 142 -7.11 -6.31 21.35
CA ALA A 142 -7.23 -6.07 22.78
C ALA A 142 -6.39 -7.03 23.65
N SER A 143 -6.35 -8.33 23.32
CA SER A 143 -5.58 -9.33 24.07
C SER A 143 -4.06 -9.25 23.90
N PHE A 144 -3.58 -8.43 22.95
CA PHE A 144 -2.16 -8.31 22.62
C PHE A 144 -1.53 -7.01 23.12
N PHE A 145 -2.32 -6.13 23.75
CA PHE A 145 -1.83 -4.94 24.42
C PHE A 145 -1.29 -5.29 25.81
N ILE A 146 -0.05 -4.88 26.06
CA ILE A 146 0.58 -4.93 27.39
C ILE A 146 0.68 -3.50 27.94
N TRP A 147 -0.03 -3.26 29.03
CA TRP A 147 -0.11 -1.95 29.68
C TRP A 147 0.76 -1.85 30.93
N ASP A 148 0.98 -2.97 31.60
CA ASP A 148 1.71 -3.02 32.86
C ASP A 148 3.20 -3.17 32.62
N ALA A 149 3.98 -2.39 33.39
CA ALA A 149 5.42 -2.46 33.38
C ALA A 149 5.88 -3.79 33.98
N GLN A 150 6.94 -4.35 33.39
CA GLN A 150 7.54 -5.59 33.84
C GLN A 150 9.04 -5.38 34.02
N ARG A 151 9.68 -6.06 34.97
CA ARG A 151 11.14 -6.12 35.05
C ARG A 151 11.61 -7.55 34.89
N ASN A 152 12.45 -7.76 33.88
CA ASN A 152 12.96 -9.09 33.54
C ASN A 152 14.41 -9.22 33.96
N TYR A 153 14.68 -10.25 34.75
CA TYR A 153 16.02 -10.52 35.26
C TYR A 153 16.53 -11.86 34.74
N LYS A 154 17.81 -11.89 34.36
CA LYS A 154 18.51 -13.15 34.07
C LYS A 154 19.70 -13.30 35.00
N TYR A 155 19.97 -14.51 35.45
CA TYR A 155 21.13 -14.82 36.25
C TYR A 155 22.35 -14.97 35.34
N ASN A 156 23.45 -14.26 35.63
CA ASN A 156 24.67 -14.30 34.81
C ASN A 156 25.79 -15.16 35.41
N GLY A 157 25.48 -16.01 36.39
CA GLY A 157 26.46 -16.79 37.15
C GLY A 157 26.95 -16.12 38.43
N VAL A 158 26.67 -14.82 38.62
CA VAL A 158 27.05 -14.06 39.83
C VAL A 158 25.84 -13.37 40.44
N ARG A 159 25.08 -12.64 39.63
CA ARG A 159 23.92 -11.86 40.07
C ARG A 159 22.81 -11.88 39.03
N PHE A 160 21.61 -11.51 39.47
CA PHE A 160 20.54 -11.16 38.55
C PHE A 160 20.82 -9.80 37.91
N ILE A 161 20.74 -9.75 36.59
CA ILE A 161 20.86 -8.51 35.81
C ILE A 161 19.56 -8.23 35.08
N HIS A 162 19.10 -6.98 35.14
CA HIS A 162 17.93 -6.52 34.39
C HIS A 162 18.26 -6.54 32.88
N PHE A 163 17.30 -6.94 32.04
CA PHE A 163 17.44 -6.89 30.59
C PHE A 163 16.14 -6.47 29.92
N TYR A 164 16.28 -5.79 28.78
CA TYR A 164 15.18 -5.27 28.00
C TYR A 164 14.84 -6.19 26.85
N THR A 165 13.55 -6.51 26.70
CA THR A 165 13.04 -7.30 25.56
C THR A 165 11.97 -6.55 24.79
N GLU A 166 11.14 -5.80 25.51
CA GLU A 166 10.01 -5.06 24.98
C GLU A 166 9.92 -3.69 25.65
N PRO A 167 9.22 -2.70 25.06
CA PRO A 167 9.14 -1.35 25.62
C PRO A 167 8.65 -1.31 27.07
N TRP A 168 7.64 -2.11 27.43
CA TRP A 168 7.12 -2.19 28.80
C TRP A 168 8.08 -2.83 29.81
N THR A 169 9.24 -3.34 29.35
CA THR A 169 10.31 -3.84 30.23
C THR A 169 11.35 -2.77 30.58
N ALA A 170 11.23 -1.57 30.00
CA ALA A 170 12.16 -0.47 30.22
C ALA A 170 11.97 0.20 31.59
N ASP A 171 13.06 0.78 32.11
CA ASP A 171 13.03 1.49 33.40
C ASP A 171 12.03 2.65 33.41
N THR A 172 11.91 3.41 32.32
CA THR A 172 10.93 4.49 32.20
C THR A 172 9.49 4.02 32.42
N TYR A 173 9.14 2.82 31.95
CA TYR A 173 7.81 2.26 32.19
C TYR A 173 7.58 1.95 33.66
N TRP A 174 8.57 1.28 34.26
CA TRP A 174 8.52 0.90 35.66
C TRP A 174 8.44 2.13 36.57
N GLU A 175 9.32 3.10 36.37
CA GLU A 175 9.38 4.33 37.16
C GLU A 175 8.10 5.14 37.06
N THR A 176 7.50 5.22 35.86
CA THR A 176 6.23 5.92 35.66
C THR A 176 5.10 5.26 36.47
N GLN A 177 5.01 3.94 36.47
CA GLN A 177 3.96 3.22 37.21
C GLN A 177 4.23 3.12 38.70
N VAL A 178 5.49 3.19 39.14
CA VAL A 178 5.82 3.34 40.56
C VAL A 178 5.41 4.74 41.05
N TYR A 179 5.67 5.78 40.27
CA TYR A 179 5.30 7.15 40.62
C TYR A 179 3.78 7.36 40.58
N ASN A 180 3.09 6.78 39.59
CA ASN A 180 1.65 6.82 39.45
C ASN A 180 1.11 5.43 39.05
N PRO A 181 0.64 4.61 40.02
CA PRO A 181 0.17 3.24 39.76
C PRO A 181 -0.99 3.13 38.75
N ASP A 182 -1.79 4.18 38.62
CA ASP A 182 -2.93 4.22 37.71
C ASP A 182 -2.53 4.66 36.29
N ALA A 183 -1.33 5.20 36.10
CA ALA A 183 -0.85 5.65 34.80
C ALA A 183 -0.50 4.46 33.88
N LYS A 184 -1.04 4.47 32.65
CA LYS A 184 -0.65 3.53 31.59
C LYS A 184 0.03 4.29 30.46
N LEU A 185 1.23 3.85 30.11
CA LEU A 185 1.99 4.44 29.02
C LEU A 185 1.54 3.88 27.66
N CYS A 186 1.45 4.76 26.67
CA CYS A 186 1.10 4.41 25.29
C CYS A 186 2.12 5.02 24.30
N PRO A 187 3.37 4.52 24.27
CA PRO A 187 4.39 5.03 23.35
C PRO A 187 4.11 4.66 21.89
N TYR A 188 4.47 5.61 21.04
CA TYR A 188 4.42 5.51 19.60
C TYR A 188 5.83 5.24 19.06
N ILE A 189 5.92 4.35 18.07
CA ILE A 189 7.09 4.24 17.19
C ILE A 189 6.68 4.81 15.85
N ILE A 190 7.22 5.97 15.51
CA ILE A 190 6.87 6.71 14.28
C ILE A 190 8.13 6.86 13.44
N TYR A 191 8.02 6.57 12.15
CA TYR A 191 9.10 6.79 11.19
C TYR A 191 8.55 7.11 9.80
N VAL A 192 9.37 7.75 8.98
CA VAL A 192 9.06 8.01 7.57
C VAL A 192 9.81 7.00 6.70
N ASP A 193 9.09 6.27 5.87
CA ASP A 193 9.69 5.32 4.93
C ASP A 193 10.05 6.02 3.62
N LYS A 194 11.22 6.68 3.59
CA LYS A 194 11.72 7.36 2.39
C LYS A 194 12.06 6.43 1.22
N SER A 195 12.12 5.11 1.44
CA SER A 195 12.34 4.14 0.36
C SER A 195 11.08 3.88 -0.46
N LYS A 196 9.91 4.19 0.11
CA LYS A 196 8.61 4.01 -0.54
C LYS A 196 8.07 5.35 -0.97
N LEU A 197 8.24 5.64 -2.24
CA LEU A 197 7.59 6.77 -2.87
C LEU A 197 6.16 6.37 -3.24
N SER A 198 5.17 7.01 -2.61
CA SER A 198 3.78 6.89 -3.06
C SER A 198 3.46 8.01 -4.03
N SER A 199 2.82 7.67 -5.15
CA SER A 199 2.20 8.63 -6.05
C SER A 199 0.71 8.72 -5.75
N PHE A 200 0.29 9.79 -5.09
CA PHE A 200 -1.14 10.13 -4.97
C PHE A 200 -1.46 11.09 -6.11
N GLY A 201 -1.96 10.55 -7.23
CA GLY A 201 -2.13 11.32 -8.45
C GLY A 201 -0.79 11.83 -8.99
N THR A 202 -0.61 13.15 -9.03
CA THR A 202 0.61 13.82 -9.51
C THR A 202 1.61 14.13 -8.40
N GLU A 203 1.25 13.94 -7.14
CA GLU A 203 2.11 14.28 -5.99
C GLU A 203 2.88 13.08 -5.48
N LYS A 204 4.16 13.33 -5.18
CA LYS A 204 5.09 12.37 -4.60
C LYS A 204 5.16 12.63 -3.11
N VAL A 205 4.89 11.61 -2.31
CA VAL A 205 4.92 11.67 -0.85
C VAL A 205 5.60 10.44 -0.27
N TYR A 206 6.22 10.60 0.90
CA TYR A 206 6.73 9.48 1.70
C TYR A 206 5.72 9.12 2.79
N PRO A 207 5.36 7.84 2.98
CA PRO A 207 4.42 7.46 4.01
C PRO A 207 5.06 7.58 5.40
N ILE A 208 4.30 8.17 6.31
CA ILE A 208 4.59 8.19 7.75
C ILE A 208 3.92 6.95 8.34
N ILE A 209 4.73 6.07 8.91
CA ILE A 209 4.28 4.83 9.53
C ILE A 209 4.31 4.97 11.05
N ALA A 210 3.22 4.60 11.71
CA ALA A 210 3.15 4.50 13.16
C ALA A 210 2.90 3.06 13.62
N ARG A 211 3.38 2.77 14.82
CA ARG A 211 3.14 1.53 15.57
C ARG A 211 2.93 1.86 17.04
N LEU A 212 2.09 1.10 17.72
CA LEU A 212 1.98 1.14 19.18
C LEU A 212 2.96 0.16 19.80
N ALA A 213 3.81 0.68 20.70
CA ALA A 213 4.85 -0.14 21.33
C ALA A 213 4.28 -1.09 22.40
N ASN A 214 3.04 -0.90 22.83
CA ASN A 214 2.31 -1.80 23.74
C ASN A 214 1.84 -3.09 23.08
N ILE A 215 1.86 -3.18 21.75
CA ILE A 215 1.55 -4.41 21.02
C ILE A 215 2.82 -5.27 20.97
N VAL A 216 2.67 -6.56 21.25
CA VAL A 216 3.76 -7.54 21.19
C VAL A 216 4.49 -7.54 19.84
N VAL A 217 5.82 -7.69 19.87
CA VAL A 217 6.68 -7.55 18.69
C VAL A 217 6.27 -8.40 17.49
N GLY A 218 5.76 -9.61 17.73
CA GLY A 218 5.30 -10.51 16.67
C GLY A 218 4.16 -9.96 15.83
N ILE A 219 3.26 -9.18 16.44
CA ILE A 219 2.13 -8.53 15.76
C ILE A 219 2.55 -7.15 15.27
N ARG A 220 3.22 -6.38 16.13
CA ARG A 220 3.70 -5.02 15.85
C ARG A 220 4.58 -4.94 14.60
N ASN A 221 5.36 -5.99 14.31
CA ASN A 221 6.22 -6.08 13.13
C ASN A 221 5.60 -6.92 11.99
N GLY A 222 4.40 -7.46 12.19
CA GLY A 222 3.68 -8.24 11.20
C GLY A 222 3.05 -7.38 10.09
N ASN A 223 2.51 -8.07 9.08
CA ASN A 223 1.71 -7.46 8.01
C ASN A 223 0.20 -7.58 8.27
N GLU A 224 -0.18 -8.07 9.45
CA GLU A 224 -1.56 -8.26 9.86
C GLU A 224 -2.06 -7.07 10.68
N TRP A 225 -3.25 -7.23 11.27
CA TRP A 225 -3.85 -6.25 12.18
C TRP A 225 -2.88 -5.90 13.31
N GLY A 226 -2.77 -4.61 13.66
CA GLY A 226 -1.87 -4.14 14.73
C GLY A 226 -0.39 -3.98 14.33
N GLY A 227 -0.03 -4.33 13.09
CA GLY A 227 1.27 -3.98 12.51
C GLY A 227 1.40 -2.48 12.21
N GLY A 228 2.50 -2.10 11.55
CA GLY A 228 2.73 -0.71 11.14
C GLY A 228 1.69 -0.20 10.14
N GLN A 229 1.05 0.92 10.48
CA GLN A 229 0.02 1.55 9.63
C GLN A 229 0.48 2.91 9.14
N VAL A 230 0.06 3.26 7.92
CA VAL A 230 0.25 4.62 7.39
C VAL A 230 -0.69 5.54 8.15
N VAL A 231 -0.11 6.50 8.86
CA VAL A 231 -0.86 7.53 9.61
C VAL A 231 -0.69 8.92 9.01
N GLY A 232 0.17 9.05 8.00
CA GLY A 232 0.38 10.34 7.34
C GLY A 232 1.24 10.24 6.10
N SER A 233 1.42 11.38 5.43
CA SER A 233 2.24 11.51 4.24
C SER A 233 3.16 12.72 4.36
N LEU A 234 4.46 12.53 4.28
CA LEU A 234 5.45 13.60 4.20
C LEU A 234 5.57 14.07 2.74
N PRO A 235 5.26 15.34 2.41
CA PRO A 235 5.38 15.86 1.06
C PRO A 235 6.83 15.92 0.60
N VAL A 236 7.07 15.60 -0.67
CA VAL A 236 8.39 15.74 -1.29
C VAL A 236 8.55 17.15 -1.86
N VAL A 237 9.54 17.89 -1.36
CA VAL A 237 9.94 19.17 -1.96
C VAL A 237 10.45 18.90 -3.38
N LYS A 238 9.84 19.53 -4.38
CA LYS A 238 10.28 19.38 -5.77
C LYS A 238 11.65 20.03 -5.92
N ASP A 239 12.62 19.23 -6.36
CA ASP A 239 13.95 19.72 -6.72
C ASP A 239 13.85 20.80 -7.81
N ASP A 240 14.24 22.02 -7.45
CA ASP A 240 14.57 23.02 -8.44
C ASP A 240 16.00 22.74 -8.90
N THR A 241 16.16 22.26 -10.13
CA THR A 241 17.46 21.93 -10.72
C THR A 241 18.46 23.09 -10.68
N ALA A 242 18.00 24.35 -10.58
CA ALA A 242 18.86 25.53 -10.45
C ALA A 242 19.37 25.77 -9.00
N GLU A 243 18.75 25.17 -8.00
CA GLU A 243 19.00 25.39 -6.58
C GLU A 243 19.47 24.14 -5.84
N SER A 244 19.21 22.93 -6.38
CA SER A 244 19.49 21.62 -5.78
C SER A 244 20.92 21.41 -5.27
N SER A 245 21.93 22.05 -5.88
CA SER A 245 23.34 21.96 -5.46
C SER A 245 23.76 23.03 -4.44
N LYS A 246 22.87 23.94 -4.04
CA LYS A 246 23.19 25.04 -3.12
C LYS A 246 23.00 24.58 -1.67
N PRO A 247 23.98 24.81 -0.77
CA PRO A 247 23.88 24.40 0.64
C PRO A 247 22.60 24.88 1.33
N GLY A 248 22.17 26.13 1.07
CA GLY A 248 20.94 26.68 1.65
C GLY A 248 19.65 26.00 1.18
N TYR A 249 19.64 25.38 -0.01
CA TYR A 249 18.50 24.60 -0.49
C TYR A 249 18.47 23.21 0.14
N VAL A 250 19.64 22.56 0.26
CA VAL A 250 19.77 21.29 0.99
C VAL A 250 19.35 21.46 2.45
N ASP A 251 19.81 22.50 3.12
CA ASP A 251 19.41 22.83 4.49
C ASP A 251 17.91 23.13 4.59
N PHE A 252 17.32 23.79 3.59
CA PHE A 252 15.87 24.00 3.52
C PHE A 252 15.09 22.68 3.38
N THR A 253 15.51 21.77 2.49
CA THR A 253 14.85 20.45 2.37
C THR A 253 14.95 19.64 3.66
N ASN A 254 16.12 19.62 4.32
CA ASN A 254 16.31 18.97 5.61
C ASN A 254 15.49 19.65 6.74
N THR A 255 15.40 20.98 6.72
CA THR A 255 14.59 21.75 7.67
C THR A 255 13.11 21.51 7.43
N THR A 256 12.68 21.33 6.17
CA THR A 256 11.30 20.99 5.80
C THR A 256 10.95 19.60 6.31
N ASP A 257 11.81 18.60 6.07
CA ASP A 257 11.66 17.26 6.64
C ASP A 257 11.58 17.28 8.18
N THR A 258 12.44 18.08 8.83
CA THR A 258 12.50 18.16 10.30
C THR A 258 11.31 18.93 10.89
N SER A 259 10.93 20.07 10.32
CA SER A 259 9.80 20.90 10.78
C SER A 259 8.46 20.23 10.55
N ILE A 260 8.30 19.47 9.46
CA ILE A 260 7.11 18.64 9.26
C ILE A 260 7.09 17.47 10.26
N SER A 261 8.25 16.86 10.56
CA SER A 261 8.34 15.79 11.58
C SER A 261 8.11 16.28 13.03
N ALA A 262 8.39 17.56 13.31
CA ALA A 262 8.29 18.18 14.63
C ALA A 262 7.04 19.05 14.82
N SER A 263 6.12 19.09 13.85
CA SER A 263 4.90 19.88 13.93
C SER A 263 4.06 19.48 15.15
N PRO A 264 3.59 20.44 15.99
CA PRO A 264 2.94 20.17 17.28
C PRO A 264 1.64 19.35 17.18
N TYR A 265 1.10 19.17 15.98
CA TYR A 265 -0.07 18.31 15.72
C TYR A 265 0.25 16.81 15.70
N VAL A 266 1.53 16.42 15.73
CA VAL A 266 1.97 15.02 15.79
C VAL A 266 2.29 14.56 17.23
N GLY A 267 2.15 15.43 18.25
CA GLY A 267 2.57 15.03 19.60
C GLY A 267 2.20 15.89 20.81
N GLN A 268 1.23 16.81 20.74
CA GLN A 268 0.77 17.50 21.96
C GLN A 268 -0.41 16.78 22.63
N ILE A 269 -0.07 15.96 23.63
CA ILE A 269 -1.00 15.60 24.71
C ILE A 269 -1.27 16.89 25.50
N HIS A 270 -2.43 17.50 25.28
CA HIS A 270 -2.97 18.47 26.21
C HIS A 270 -3.38 17.71 27.48
N MET A 271 -2.51 17.70 28.49
CA MET A 271 -2.94 17.38 29.85
C MET A 271 -3.85 18.50 30.33
N GLY A 272 -5.15 18.34 30.09
CA GLY A 272 -6.18 19.13 30.76
C GLY A 272 -6.17 18.75 32.24
N SER A 273 -5.67 19.65 33.07
CA SER A 273 -5.90 19.61 34.50
C SER A 273 -7.42 19.71 34.77
N ARG A 274 -7.97 18.67 35.39
CA ARG A 274 -9.14 18.77 36.26
C ARG A 274 -8.83 18.02 37.55
#